data_AF-A0A925BM43-F1
#
_entry.id   AF-A0A925BM43-F1
#
_cell.length_a   1.000
_cell.length_b   1.000
_cell.length_c   1.000
_cell.angle_alpha   90.00
_cell.angle_beta   90.00
_cell.angle_gamma   90.00
#
_symmetry.space_group_name_H-M   'P 1'
#
loop_
_entity.id
_entity.type
_entity.pdbx_description
1 polymer ?
#
loop_
_entity_poly.entity_id
_entity_poly.type
_entity_poly.pdbx_seq_one_letter_code
_entity_poly.pdbx_strand_id
1 'polypeptide(L)'
;MFQRLSIIVIASLCLATLAEAQAKKPAIGNFPFWSVPKQEFADQLVPGLNAALLLSDEQIVKLHEARRETIDSEQLKSKKSKDPNVPDPEREARQKARQEAYVNLKTKVSNILTAEQRTLIEQINAAHLEVSKAAAEEFSTQLVSAKGNEDLQKSLQQQKRDRFTANFKAKLEGLLTPNQKAAWEKAAAQEIANAAKPKPQK
;
A
#
# COMPACT_ATOMS: atom_id res chain seq x y z
N MET A 1 -67.69 -21.15 -36.56
CA MET A 1 -66.84 -22.22 -36.00
C MET A 1 -65.56 -22.30 -36.84
N PHE A 2 -64.39 -22.11 -36.18
CA PHE A 2 -63.00 -22.37 -36.60
C PHE A 2 -62.47 -21.65 -37.86
N GLN A 3 -61.78 -20.49 -37.78
CA GLN A 3 -60.43 -20.22 -37.23
C GLN A 3 -59.30 -20.90 -38.03
N ARG A 4 -58.61 -20.15 -38.92
CA ARG A 4 -57.33 -20.55 -39.52
C ARG A 4 -56.27 -19.50 -39.16
N LEU A 5 -55.25 -19.97 -38.43
CA LEU A 5 -54.14 -19.22 -37.86
C LEU A 5 -53.20 -18.67 -38.93
N SER A 6 -52.90 -17.38 -38.83
CA SER A 6 -51.74 -16.74 -39.43
C SER A 6 -50.47 -17.13 -38.65
N ILE A 7 -49.45 -17.62 -39.34
CA ILE A 7 -48.11 -17.84 -38.78
C ILE A 7 -47.34 -16.52 -38.88
N ILE A 8 -47.07 -15.89 -37.73
CA ILE A 8 -46.18 -14.73 -37.61
C ILE A 8 -44.77 -15.25 -37.33
N VAL A 9 -43.84 -15.00 -38.27
CA VAL A 9 -42.40 -15.22 -38.08
C VAL A 9 -41.86 -14.12 -37.16
N ILE A 10 -41.56 -14.46 -35.92
CA ILE A 10 -40.89 -13.57 -34.96
C ILE A 10 -39.40 -13.57 -35.30
N ALA A 11 -38.96 -12.52 -36.00
CA ALA A 11 -37.55 -12.19 -36.13
C ALA A 11 -37.02 -11.79 -34.75
N SER A 12 -36.35 -12.71 -34.07
CA SER A 12 -35.55 -12.42 -32.88
C SER A 12 -34.37 -11.54 -33.29
N LEU A 13 -34.54 -10.22 -33.12
CA LEU A 13 -33.43 -9.29 -33.05
C LEU A 13 -32.55 -9.71 -31.87
N CYS A 14 -31.41 -10.32 -32.18
CA CYS A 14 -30.30 -10.47 -31.24
C CYS A 14 -29.79 -9.06 -30.90
N LEU A 15 -30.33 -8.47 -29.83
CA LEU A 15 -29.67 -7.38 -29.12
C LEU A 15 -28.37 -7.92 -28.55
N ALA A 16 -27.28 -7.72 -29.29
CA ALA A 16 -25.93 -7.88 -28.81
C ALA A 16 -25.77 -6.97 -27.59
N THR A 17 -25.79 -7.57 -26.40
CA THR A 17 -25.38 -6.92 -25.17
C THR A 17 -23.89 -6.63 -25.28
N LEU A 18 -23.55 -5.38 -25.62
CA LEU A 18 -22.23 -4.85 -25.25
C LEU A 18 -22.20 -4.77 -23.73
N ALA A 19 -21.85 -5.89 -23.09
CA ALA A 19 -21.23 -5.86 -21.79
C ALA A 19 -19.84 -5.25 -21.99
N GLU A 20 -19.77 -3.91 -21.98
CA GLU A 20 -18.54 -3.20 -21.66
C GLU A 20 -18.11 -3.72 -20.28
N ALA A 21 -17.16 -4.65 -20.29
CA ALA A 21 -16.41 -4.99 -19.12
C ALA A 21 -15.80 -3.67 -18.63
N GLN A 22 -16.41 -3.07 -17.61
CA GLN A 22 -15.88 -1.90 -16.92
C GLN A 22 -14.45 -2.27 -16.50
N ALA A 23 -13.46 -1.83 -17.29
CA ALA A 23 -12.07 -2.08 -17.02
C ALA A 23 -11.81 -1.47 -15.64
N LYS A 24 -11.58 -2.34 -14.64
CA LYS A 24 -11.31 -1.89 -13.27
C LYS A 24 -10.14 -0.93 -13.35
N LYS A 25 -10.35 0.32 -12.92
CA LYS A 25 -9.27 1.31 -12.86
C LYS A 25 -8.06 0.70 -12.16
N PRO A 26 -6.84 0.89 -12.70
CA PRO A 26 -5.65 0.31 -12.10
C PRO A 26 -5.50 0.85 -10.68
N ALA A 27 -5.39 -0.04 -9.70
CA ALA A 27 -5.20 0.33 -8.30
C ALA A 27 -3.72 0.13 -7.94
N ILE A 28 -3.13 1.13 -7.29
CA ILE A 28 -1.72 1.07 -6.87
C ILE A 28 -1.50 0.02 -5.75
N GLY A 29 -2.51 -0.21 -4.91
CA GLY A 29 -2.45 -1.18 -3.81
C GLY A 29 -1.30 -0.91 -2.86
N ASN A 30 -0.68 -1.97 -2.35
CA ASN A 30 0.45 -1.90 -1.42
C ASN A 30 1.78 -1.73 -2.17
N PHE A 31 2.09 -0.49 -2.55
CA PHE A 31 3.32 -0.09 -3.24
C PHE A 31 4.30 0.58 -2.25
N PRO A 32 5.61 0.28 -2.32
CA PRO A 32 6.58 0.71 -1.31
C PRO A 32 7.07 2.15 -1.54
N PHE A 33 6.19 3.14 -1.38
CA PHE A 33 6.57 4.56 -1.44
C PHE A 33 7.24 5.07 -0.16
N TRP A 34 6.98 4.40 0.95
CA TRP A 34 7.22 4.96 2.28
C TRP A 34 8.49 4.41 2.89
N SER A 35 9.04 5.17 3.82
CA SER A 35 10.20 4.75 4.60
C SER A 35 9.89 4.83 6.08
N VAL A 36 10.30 3.81 6.82
CA VAL A 36 10.27 3.78 8.28
C VAL A 36 11.68 3.55 8.83
N PRO A 37 11.95 3.84 10.13
CA PRO A 37 13.25 3.56 10.70
C PRO A 37 13.70 2.12 10.43
N LYS A 38 14.92 1.96 9.89
CA LYS A 38 15.53 0.67 9.51
C LYS A 38 14.89 -0.05 8.30
N GLN A 39 13.93 0.57 7.61
CA GLN A 39 13.33 0.02 6.39
C GLN A 39 12.95 1.15 5.41
N GLU A 40 13.75 1.32 4.37
CA GLU A 40 13.57 2.37 3.35
C GLU A 40 12.39 2.10 2.39
N PHE A 41 11.88 0.88 2.34
CA PHE A 41 10.84 0.41 1.43
C PHE A 41 9.72 -0.26 2.24
N ALA A 42 9.06 0.56 3.03
CA ALA A 42 7.90 0.15 3.80
C ALA A 42 6.66 0.10 2.92
N ASP A 43 5.80 -0.86 3.27
CA ASP A 43 4.40 -0.87 2.86
C ASP A 43 3.69 0.40 3.35
N GLN A 44 2.40 0.55 3.03
CA GLN A 44 1.65 1.71 3.48
C GLN A 44 1.72 1.93 5.01
N LEU A 45 1.96 3.17 5.41
CA LEU A 45 2.10 3.55 6.83
C LEU A 45 0.73 3.53 7.55
N VAL A 46 -0.33 3.92 6.83
CA VAL A 46 -1.73 3.87 7.26
C VAL A 46 -2.61 3.44 6.08
N PRO A 47 -3.80 2.86 6.34
CA PRO A 47 -4.72 2.46 5.29
C PRO A 47 -5.01 3.59 4.29
N GLY A 48 -5.01 3.24 3.00
CA GLY A 48 -5.34 4.13 1.90
C GLY A 48 -4.35 5.25 1.60
N LEU A 49 -3.20 5.33 2.30
CA LEU A 49 -2.29 6.48 2.19
C LEU A 49 -1.78 6.71 0.77
N ASN A 50 -1.59 5.63 -0.02
CA ASN A 50 -1.13 5.73 -1.40
C ASN A 50 -2.09 6.56 -2.30
N ALA A 51 -3.38 6.64 -1.95
CA ALA A 51 -4.35 7.45 -2.69
C ALA A 51 -4.11 8.97 -2.52
N ALA A 52 -3.42 9.40 -1.46
CA ALA A 52 -3.06 10.80 -1.24
C ALA A 52 -2.11 11.34 -2.32
N LEU A 53 -1.42 10.46 -3.07
CA LEU A 53 -0.53 10.85 -4.15
C LEU A 53 -1.28 11.25 -5.43
N LEU A 54 -2.60 11.00 -5.51
CA LEU A 54 -3.44 11.31 -6.68
C LEU A 54 -2.80 10.86 -8.01
N LEU A 55 -2.28 9.63 -8.03
CA LEU A 55 -1.60 9.07 -9.19
C LEU A 55 -2.56 8.95 -10.38
N SER A 56 -2.09 9.31 -11.57
CA SER A 56 -2.84 9.04 -12.80
C SER A 56 -2.83 7.54 -13.12
N ASP A 57 -3.80 7.08 -13.90
CA ASP A 57 -3.87 5.67 -14.34
C ASP A 57 -2.58 5.26 -15.08
N GLU A 58 -2.02 6.15 -15.91
CA GLU A 58 -0.75 5.94 -16.60
C GLU A 58 0.43 5.80 -15.63
N GLN A 59 0.50 6.64 -14.59
CA GLN A 59 1.52 6.51 -13.55
C GLN A 59 1.40 5.18 -12.82
N ILE A 60 0.19 4.75 -12.46
CA ILE A 60 -0.05 3.49 -11.77
C ILE A 60 0.44 2.30 -12.61
N VAL A 61 0.16 2.30 -13.91
CA VAL A 61 0.65 1.25 -14.83
C VAL A 61 2.19 1.24 -14.88
N LYS A 62 2.83 2.40 -15.07
CA LYS A 62 4.29 2.52 -15.08
C LYS A 62 4.94 2.09 -13.77
N LEU A 63 4.30 2.38 -12.64
CA LEU A 63 4.80 1.98 -11.32
C LEU A 63 4.75 0.46 -11.14
N HIS A 64 3.64 -0.19 -11.52
CA HIS A 64 3.55 -1.65 -11.49
C HIS A 64 4.56 -2.33 -12.41
N GLU A 65 4.80 -1.76 -13.58
CA GLU A 65 5.85 -2.22 -14.48
C GLU A 65 7.24 -2.07 -13.87
N ALA A 66 7.57 -0.89 -13.33
CA ALA A 66 8.83 -0.66 -12.64
C ALA A 66 9.05 -1.65 -11.48
N ARG A 67 8.01 -1.97 -10.71
CA ARG A 67 8.05 -2.96 -9.64
C ARG A 67 8.32 -4.38 -10.18
N ARG A 68 7.61 -4.78 -11.23
CA ARG A 68 7.78 -6.08 -11.90
C ARG A 68 9.18 -6.28 -12.46
N GLU A 69 9.77 -5.22 -13.02
CA GLU A 69 11.12 -5.26 -13.58
C GLU A 69 12.22 -5.29 -12.51
N THR A 70 11.90 -4.95 -11.26
CA THR A 70 12.90 -4.76 -10.20
C THR A 70 12.69 -5.76 -9.06
N ILE A 71 11.94 -5.37 -8.03
CA ILE A 71 11.81 -6.13 -6.78
C ILE A 71 10.96 -7.41 -6.96
N ASP A 72 10.06 -7.42 -7.94
CA ASP A 72 9.25 -8.58 -8.30
C ASP A 72 9.81 -9.33 -9.52
N SER A 73 11.06 -9.08 -9.88
CA SER A 73 11.74 -9.79 -10.97
C SER A 73 11.91 -11.28 -10.64
N GLU A 74 11.84 -12.15 -11.65
CA GLU A 74 11.98 -13.60 -11.48
C GLU A 74 13.35 -13.99 -10.86
N GLN A 75 14.39 -13.18 -11.13
CA GLN A 75 15.72 -13.33 -10.53
C GLN A 75 15.71 -13.18 -9.01
N LEU A 76 14.78 -12.41 -8.44
CA LEU A 76 14.64 -12.23 -6.98
C LEU A 76 13.60 -13.16 -6.38
N LYS A 77 12.52 -13.49 -7.10
CA LYS A 77 11.50 -14.45 -6.63
C LYS A 77 12.05 -15.84 -6.38
N SER A 78 12.99 -16.29 -7.22
CA SER A 78 13.67 -17.58 -7.05
C SER A 78 14.58 -17.65 -5.82
N LYS A 79 14.96 -16.52 -5.22
CA LYS A 79 15.88 -16.41 -4.09
C LYS A 79 15.10 -16.23 -2.77
N LYS A 80 14.55 -17.33 -2.24
CA LYS A 80 13.83 -17.33 -0.94
C LYS A 80 14.65 -16.59 0.14
N SER A 81 14.02 -15.61 0.78
CA SER A 81 14.67 -14.67 1.71
C SER A 81 15.07 -15.32 3.06
N LYS A 82 14.42 -16.42 3.43
CA LYS A 82 14.56 -17.10 4.73
C LYS A 82 14.90 -18.59 4.61
N ASP A 83 15.76 -18.95 3.68
CA ASP A 83 16.30 -20.31 3.65
C ASP A 83 17.50 -20.38 4.62
N PRO A 84 17.37 -21.09 5.76
CA PRO A 84 18.43 -21.15 6.78
C PRO A 84 19.65 -21.94 6.31
N ASN A 85 19.53 -22.73 5.23
CA ASN A 85 20.60 -23.58 4.72
C ASN A 85 21.51 -22.88 3.70
N VAL A 86 21.29 -21.59 3.46
CA VAL A 86 22.07 -20.80 2.51
C VAL A 86 23.38 -20.36 3.18
N PRO A 87 24.54 -20.68 2.58
CA PRO A 87 25.84 -20.21 3.06
C PRO A 87 25.88 -18.68 3.19
N ASP A 88 26.59 -18.17 4.19
CA ASP A 88 26.72 -16.72 4.44
C ASP A 88 27.10 -15.88 3.19
N PRO A 89 28.07 -16.26 2.34
CA PRO A 89 28.39 -15.47 1.15
C PRO A 89 27.22 -15.40 0.15
N GLU A 90 26.42 -16.46 0.04
CA GLU A 90 25.24 -16.45 -0.81
C GLU A 90 24.11 -15.62 -0.18
N ARG A 91 23.99 -15.63 1.16
CA ARG A 91 23.04 -14.77 1.89
C ARG A 91 23.35 -13.29 1.67
N GLU A 92 24.62 -12.90 1.78
CA GLU A 92 25.09 -11.54 1.51
C GLU A 92 24.82 -11.13 0.06
N ALA A 93 25.16 -12.00 -0.91
CA ALA A 93 24.89 -11.74 -2.32
C ALA A 93 23.38 -11.57 -2.61
N ARG A 94 22.52 -12.37 -1.97
CA ARG A 94 21.06 -12.23 -2.07
C ARG A 94 20.57 -10.92 -1.44
N GLN A 95 21.13 -10.49 -0.32
CA GLN A 95 20.80 -9.21 0.31
C GLN A 95 21.21 -8.04 -0.57
N LYS A 96 22.44 -8.07 -1.11
CA LYS A 96 22.94 -7.03 -2.01
C LYS A 96 22.08 -6.91 -3.28
N ALA A 97 21.74 -8.03 -3.92
CA ALA A 97 20.87 -8.03 -5.10
C ALA A 97 19.48 -7.43 -4.82
N ARG A 98 18.91 -7.69 -3.63
CA ARG A 98 17.65 -7.06 -3.20
C ARG A 98 17.81 -5.55 -3.03
N GLN A 99 18.86 -5.11 -2.34
CA GLN A 99 19.13 -3.69 -2.14
C GLN A 99 19.31 -2.94 -3.48
N GLU A 100 20.08 -3.51 -4.41
CA GLU A 100 20.26 -2.96 -5.75
C GLU A 100 18.93 -2.86 -6.51
N ALA A 101 18.07 -3.88 -6.43
CA ALA A 101 16.76 -3.85 -7.08
C ALA A 101 15.84 -2.77 -6.47
N TYR A 102 15.90 -2.56 -5.17
CA TYR A 102 15.17 -1.48 -4.51
C TYR A 102 15.70 -0.09 -4.90
N VAL A 103 17.02 0.10 -5.01
CA VAL A 103 17.63 1.34 -5.51
C VAL A 103 17.17 1.58 -6.95
N ASN A 104 17.20 0.56 -7.82
CA ASN A 104 16.72 0.66 -9.19
C ASN A 104 15.22 1.00 -9.25
N LEU A 105 14.40 0.42 -8.38
CA LEU A 105 12.98 0.77 -8.27
C LEU A 105 12.82 2.23 -7.89
N LYS A 106 13.56 2.73 -6.90
CA LYS A 106 13.51 4.13 -6.46
C LYS A 106 13.82 5.09 -7.60
N THR A 107 14.85 4.81 -8.39
CA THR A 107 15.20 5.62 -9.56
C THR A 107 14.09 5.61 -10.62
N LYS A 108 13.49 4.46 -10.90
CA LYS A 108 12.35 4.38 -11.84
C LYS A 108 11.14 5.14 -11.31
N VAL A 109 10.81 4.97 -10.03
CA VAL A 109 9.70 5.67 -9.36
C VAL A 109 9.91 7.19 -9.40
N SER A 110 11.13 7.68 -9.14
CA SER A 110 11.40 9.12 -9.17
C SER A 110 11.23 9.76 -10.55
N ASN A 111 11.35 8.97 -11.61
CA ASN A 111 11.14 9.42 -12.99
C ASN A 111 9.66 9.35 -13.41
N ILE A 112 8.83 8.56 -12.71
CA ILE A 112 7.39 8.43 -12.97
C ILE A 112 6.59 9.49 -12.20
N LEU A 113 7.02 9.81 -10.98
CA LEU A 113 6.35 10.75 -10.10
C LEU A 113 6.67 12.20 -10.47
N THR A 114 5.69 13.10 -10.28
CA THR A 114 5.92 14.54 -10.40
C THR A 114 6.82 15.04 -9.27
N ALA A 115 7.36 16.26 -9.41
CA ALA A 115 8.11 16.91 -8.33
C ALA A 115 7.26 17.05 -7.06
N GLU A 116 6.01 17.50 -7.19
CA GLU A 116 5.07 17.66 -6.08
C GLU A 116 4.78 16.34 -5.35
N GLN A 117 4.56 15.25 -6.09
CA GLN A 117 4.34 13.93 -5.49
C GLN A 117 5.56 13.43 -4.71
N ARG A 118 6.78 13.67 -5.23
CA ARG A 118 8.03 13.32 -4.52
C ARG A 118 8.19 14.14 -3.25
N THR A 119 7.97 15.45 -3.33
CA THR A 119 8.00 16.33 -2.15
C THR A 119 7.00 15.89 -1.09
N LEU A 120 5.77 15.52 -1.50
CA LEU A 120 4.77 15.01 -0.57
C LEU A 120 5.22 13.72 0.13
N ILE A 121 5.83 12.78 -0.61
CA ILE A 121 6.39 11.56 -0.02
C ILE A 121 7.45 11.89 1.04
N GLU A 122 8.37 12.82 0.74
CA GLU A 122 9.40 13.26 1.68
C GLU A 122 8.80 13.89 2.94
N GLN A 123 7.80 14.77 2.79
CA GLN A 123 7.11 15.41 3.91
C GLN A 123 6.38 14.39 4.79
N ILE A 124 5.68 13.41 4.20
CA ILE A 124 4.99 12.36 4.94
C ILE A 124 5.98 11.45 5.66
N ASN A 125 7.08 11.05 5.01
CA ASN A 125 8.13 10.24 5.64
C ASN A 125 8.79 11.00 6.81
N ALA A 126 9.03 12.30 6.67
CA ALA A 126 9.57 13.15 7.73
C ALA A 126 8.58 13.25 8.91
N ALA A 127 7.29 13.49 8.65
CA ALA A 127 6.25 13.53 9.67
C ALA A 127 6.11 12.18 10.40
N HIS A 128 6.19 11.07 9.68
CA HIS A 128 6.18 9.73 10.28
C HIS A 128 7.38 9.55 11.22
N LEU A 129 8.58 9.92 10.79
CA LEU A 129 9.80 9.83 11.60
C LEU A 129 9.71 10.70 12.86
N GLU A 130 9.23 11.94 12.71
CA GLU A 130 9.03 12.89 13.81
C GLU A 130 8.08 12.30 14.87
N VAL A 131 6.89 11.86 14.46
CA VAL A 131 5.89 11.31 15.36
C VAL A 131 6.36 10.00 16.00
N SER A 132 7.07 9.16 15.25
CA SER A 132 7.66 7.92 15.76
C SER A 132 8.68 8.18 16.88
N LYS A 133 9.57 9.17 16.68
CA LYS A 133 10.55 9.58 17.68
C LYS A 133 9.86 10.17 18.91
N ALA A 134 8.92 11.10 18.74
CA ALA A 134 8.20 11.72 19.84
C ALA A 134 7.47 10.67 20.71
N ALA A 135 6.76 9.72 20.09
CA ALA A 135 6.10 8.65 20.83
C ALA A 135 7.09 7.69 21.51
N ALA A 136 8.27 7.44 20.91
CA ALA A 136 9.30 6.63 21.55
C ALA A 136 9.88 7.33 22.78
N GLU A 137 10.12 8.65 22.70
CA GLU A 137 10.65 9.47 23.79
C GLU A 137 9.63 9.58 24.93
N GLU A 138 8.36 9.91 24.63
CA GLU A 138 7.27 10.07 25.61
C GLU A 138 7.07 8.81 26.48
N PHE A 139 7.16 7.63 25.88
CA PHE A 139 6.92 6.36 26.56
C PHE A 139 8.19 5.66 27.06
N SER A 140 9.38 6.19 26.76
CA SER A 140 10.67 5.52 27.05
C SER A 140 10.82 5.18 28.55
N THR A 141 10.69 6.18 29.42
CA THR A 141 10.80 6.02 30.88
C THR A 141 9.74 5.07 31.44
N GLN A 142 8.49 5.18 30.97
CA GLN A 142 7.39 4.34 31.45
C GLN A 142 7.61 2.86 31.10
N LEU A 143 8.08 2.59 29.88
CA LEU A 143 8.38 1.23 29.42
C LEU A 143 9.55 0.61 30.18
N VAL A 144 10.57 1.41 30.54
CA VAL A 144 11.68 0.96 31.39
C VAL A 144 11.18 0.63 32.79
N SER A 145 10.37 1.50 33.39
CA SER A 145 9.80 1.29 34.73
C SER A 145 8.83 0.10 34.80
N ALA A 146 8.17 -0.25 33.69
CA ALA A 146 7.29 -1.40 33.60
C ALA A 146 8.02 -2.74 33.40
N LYS A 147 9.36 -2.77 33.42
CA LYS A 147 10.14 -4.00 33.19
C LYS A 147 9.77 -5.09 34.21
N GLY A 148 9.41 -6.26 33.69
CA GLY A 148 8.97 -7.41 34.50
C GLY A 148 7.46 -7.45 34.76
N ASN A 149 6.69 -6.45 34.33
CA ASN A 149 5.23 -6.48 34.34
C ASN A 149 4.70 -6.50 32.91
N GLU A 150 4.36 -7.70 32.43
CA GLU A 150 3.93 -7.91 31.03
C GLU A 150 2.65 -7.15 30.67
N ASP A 151 1.67 -7.11 31.57
CA ASP A 151 0.38 -6.47 31.30
C ASP A 151 0.52 -4.95 31.21
N LEU A 152 1.32 -4.37 32.12
CA LEU A 152 1.65 -2.95 32.07
C LEU A 152 2.45 -2.62 30.80
N GLN A 153 3.42 -3.47 30.42
CA GLN A 153 4.16 -3.29 29.17
C GLN A 153 3.25 -3.35 27.94
N LYS A 154 2.35 -4.34 27.86
CA LYS A 154 1.39 -4.45 26.75
C LYS A 154 0.50 -3.22 26.67
N SER A 155 -0.01 -2.74 27.82
CA SER A 155 -0.81 -1.52 27.91
C SER A 155 -0.04 -0.29 27.43
N LEU A 156 1.19 -0.08 27.91
CA LEU A 156 2.03 1.04 27.49
C LEU A 156 2.41 0.99 26.01
N GLN A 157 2.69 -0.20 25.47
CA GLN A 157 2.94 -0.36 24.04
C GLN A 157 1.69 -0.05 23.21
N GLN A 158 0.49 -0.42 23.69
CA GLN A 158 -0.76 -0.06 23.03
C GLN A 158 -0.98 1.45 23.06
N GLN A 159 -0.83 2.10 24.22
CA GLN A 159 -0.96 3.55 24.36
C GLN A 159 0.02 4.29 23.45
N LYS A 160 1.28 3.84 23.37
CA LYS A 160 2.27 4.39 22.45
C LYS A 160 1.85 4.26 20.99
N ARG A 161 1.29 3.10 20.58
CA ARG A 161 0.77 2.89 19.21
C ARG A 161 -0.42 3.81 18.92
N ASP A 162 -1.34 3.96 19.86
CA ASP A 162 -2.52 4.82 19.70
C ASP A 162 -2.10 6.29 19.62
N ARG A 163 -1.16 6.71 20.47
CA ARG A 163 -0.58 8.05 20.46
C ARG A 163 0.13 8.35 19.14
N PHE A 164 0.96 7.42 18.67
CA PHE A 164 1.59 7.51 17.36
C PHE A 164 0.55 7.66 16.24
N THR A 165 -0.47 6.80 16.24
CA THR A 165 -1.51 6.79 15.19
C THR A 165 -2.28 8.10 15.17
N ALA A 166 -2.70 8.60 16.33
CA ALA A 166 -3.43 9.86 16.45
C ALA A 166 -2.58 11.06 15.97
N ASN A 167 -1.34 11.14 16.42
CA ASN A 167 -0.43 12.24 16.07
C ASN A 167 -0.05 12.20 14.58
N PHE A 168 0.16 11.01 14.01
CA PHE A 168 0.48 10.87 12.59
C PHE A 168 -0.72 11.22 11.72
N LYS A 169 -1.93 10.79 12.09
CA LYS A 169 -3.17 11.21 11.43
C LYS A 169 -3.33 12.74 11.43
N ALA A 170 -3.14 13.38 12.59
CA ALA A 170 -3.21 14.84 12.68
C ALA A 170 -2.18 15.55 11.78
N LYS A 171 -0.94 15.04 11.71
CA LYS A 171 0.09 15.55 10.79
C LYS A 171 -0.32 15.38 9.33
N LEU A 172 -0.87 14.22 8.95
CA LEU A 172 -1.37 14.01 7.59
C LEU A 172 -2.48 15.01 7.24
N GLU A 173 -3.43 15.25 8.15
CA GLU A 173 -4.50 16.23 7.92
C GLU A 173 -3.99 17.67 7.72
N GLY A 174 -2.86 18.03 8.33
CA GLY A 174 -2.21 19.32 8.13
C GLY A 174 -1.35 19.41 6.86
N LEU A 175 -0.90 18.27 6.32
CA LEU A 175 -0.05 18.19 5.12
C LEU A 175 -0.86 18.06 3.83
N LEU A 176 -1.99 17.36 3.88
CA LEU A 176 -2.77 17.02 2.69
C LEU A 176 -3.71 18.15 2.28
N THR A 177 -3.76 18.42 0.98
CA THR A 177 -4.82 19.28 0.39
C THR A 177 -6.20 18.61 0.54
N PRO A 178 -7.30 19.37 0.41
CA PRO A 178 -8.66 18.80 0.53
C PRO A 178 -8.91 17.61 -0.41
N ASN A 179 -8.43 17.68 -1.65
CA ASN A 179 -8.58 16.60 -2.62
C ASN A 179 -7.78 15.34 -2.23
N GLN A 180 -6.55 15.52 -1.72
CA GLN A 180 -5.71 14.40 -1.27
C GLN A 180 -6.26 13.75 -0.01
N LYS A 181 -6.79 14.56 0.93
CA LYS A 181 -7.45 14.06 2.15
C LYS A 181 -8.69 13.23 1.79
N ALA A 182 -9.55 13.74 0.90
CA ALA A 182 -10.73 13.01 0.46
C ALA A 182 -10.37 11.68 -0.23
N ALA A 183 -9.33 11.67 -1.07
CA ALA A 183 -8.84 10.45 -1.72
C ALA A 183 -8.30 9.44 -0.69
N TRP A 184 -7.51 9.90 0.27
CA TRP A 184 -6.99 9.08 1.37
C TRP A 184 -8.11 8.47 2.21
N GLU A 185 -9.04 9.28 2.71
CA GLU A 185 -10.14 8.81 3.56
C GLU A 185 -11.04 7.79 2.84
N LYS A 186 -11.35 8.04 1.57
CA LYS A 186 -12.11 7.11 0.73
C LYS A 186 -11.38 5.77 0.57
N ALA A 187 -10.08 5.80 0.27
CA ALA A 187 -9.28 4.59 0.11
C ALA A 187 -9.13 3.83 1.44
N ALA A 188 -8.91 4.54 2.54
CA ALA A 188 -8.81 3.98 3.88
C ALA A 188 -10.11 3.24 4.25
N ALA A 189 -11.27 3.86 4.04
CA ALA A 189 -12.57 3.23 4.29
C ALA A 189 -12.77 1.97 3.44
N GLN A 190 -12.38 2.01 2.16
CA GLN A 190 -12.49 0.86 1.27
C GLN A 190 -11.59 -0.31 1.70
N GLU A 191 -10.35 -0.04 2.12
CA GLU A 191 -9.43 -1.06 2.61
C GLU A 191 -9.91 -1.69 3.92
N ILE A 192 -10.38 -0.87 4.86
CA ILE A 192 -10.97 -1.35 6.12
C ILE A 192 -12.17 -2.26 5.82
N ALA A 193 -13.07 -1.82 4.93
CA ALA A 193 -14.23 -2.61 4.53
C ALA A 193 -13.84 -3.94 3.84
N ASN A 194 -12.75 -3.95 3.07
CA ASN A 194 -12.25 -5.16 2.42
C ASN A 194 -11.56 -6.11 3.40
N ALA A 195 -10.86 -5.59 4.41
CA ALA A 195 -10.23 -6.39 5.45
C ALA A 195 -11.26 -7.07 6.38
N ALA A 196 -12.45 -6.47 6.55
CA ALA A 196 -13.55 -7.02 7.33
C ALA A 196 -14.32 -8.14 6.61
N LYS A 197 -14.12 -8.33 5.29
CA LYS A 197 -14.78 -9.42 4.54
C LYS A 197 -14.04 -10.74 4.78
N PRO A 198 -14.76 -11.85 5.04
CA PRO A 198 -14.13 -13.16 5.17
C PRO A 198 -13.40 -13.51 3.86
N LYS A 199 -12.14 -13.91 3.96
CA LYS A 199 -11.38 -14.38 2.78
C LYS A 199 -12.13 -15.58 2.19
N PRO A 200 -12.44 -15.61 0.87
CA PRO A 200 -12.98 -16.79 0.25
C PRO A 200 -11.98 -17.93 0.47
N GLN A 201 -12.47 -19.04 1.03
CA GLN A 201 -11.69 -20.27 1.14
C GLN A 201 -11.29 -20.68 -0.29
N LYS A 202 -9.98 -20.81 -0.52
CA LYS A 202 -9.44 -21.37 -1.75
C LYS A 202 -9.49 -22.88 -1.68
#